data_AF-A0A970W0G0-F1
#
_entry.id   AF-A0A970W0G0-F1
#
_cell.length_a   1.000
_cell.length_b   1.000
_cell.length_c   1.000
_cell.angle_alpha   90.00
_cell.angle_beta   90.00
_cell.angle_gamma   90.00
#
_symmetry.space_group_name_H-M   'P 1'
#
loop_
_entity.id
_entity.type
_entity.pdbx_description
1 polymer ?
#
loop_
_entity_poly.entity_id
_entity_poly.type
_entity_poly.pdbx_seq_one_letter_code
_entity_poly.pdbx_strand_id
1 'polypeptide(L)'
;MADLLRLFVSIGPDLELEREYIGQAVARLPGSLAWQITYTPAPGEPRLPDPQPLQGSAFYLIILGRDITAPMGWELLSARRAGKQPLAFAKDVTRTLAAMDFASRSELAWTEYQEAGELLHLVQEALAKALVAEPARYGLGMAEWQLLSKRLEELKAAGNHEAAADRSGGAGKGAVILSPDQAASSGGGVLVGKR
;
A
#
# COMPACT_ATOMS: atom_id res chain seq x y z
N MET A 1 -8.49 -25.75 -4.85
CA MET A 1 -8.00 -24.99 -6.01
C MET A 1 -7.72 -23.59 -5.50
N ALA A 2 -6.53 -23.05 -5.74
CA ALA A 2 -6.27 -21.65 -5.40
C ALA A 2 -7.08 -20.78 -6.35
N ASP A 3 -8.05 -20.04 -5.83
CA ASP A 3 -8.84 -19.11 -6.64
C ASP A 3 -7.94 -17.96 -7.11
N LEU A 4 -8.05 -17.61 -8.40
CA LEU A 4 -7.32 -16.50 -8.99
C LEU A 4 -7.98 -15.17 -8.58
N LEU A 5 -7.36 -14.45 -7.66
CA LEU A 5 -7.78 -13.12 -7.26
C LEU A 5 -7.29 -12.07 -8.25
N ARG A 6 -8.22 -11.25 -8.74
CA ARG A 6 -7.93 -10.18 -9.69
C ARG A 6 -7.92 -8.84 -8.97
N LEU A 7 -6.82 -8.10 -9.10
CA LEU A 7 -6.64 -6.76 -8.58
C LEU A 7 -6.53 -5.78 -9.74
N PHE A 8 -7.47 -4.84 -9.83
CA PHE A 8 -7.35 -3.71 -10.75
C PHE A 8 -6.76 -2.51 -10.03
N VAL A 9 -5.74 -1.89 -10.59
CA VAL A 9 -5.01 -0.77 -10.01
C VAL A 9 -5.12 0.44 -10.93
N SER A 10 -5.87 1.44 -10.49
CA SER A 10 -5.96 2.74 -11.13
C SER A 10 -4.79 3.62 -10.69
N ILE A 11 -3.82 3.85 -11.57
CA ILE A 11 -2.56 4.54 -11.21
C ILE A 11 -1.94 5.26 -12.41
N GLY A 12 -1.50 6.50 -12.17
CA GLY A 12 -0.83 7.34 -13.17
C GLY A 12 0.57 6.86 -13.56
N PRO A 13 1.12 7.38 -14.68
CA PRO A 13 2.48 7.07 -15.12
C PRO A 13 3.57 7.76 -14.27
N ASP A 14 3.22 8.74 -13.44
CA ASP A 14 4.14 9.41 -12.52
C ASP A 14 4.50 8.57 -11.29
N LEU A 15 3.91 7.37 -11.17
CA LEU A 15 4.02 6.46 -10.03
C LEU A 15 4.53 5.06 -10.43
N GLU A 16 5.52 5.00 -11.33
CA GLU A 16 6.11 3.72 -11.78
C GLU A 16 6.72 2.91 -10.63
N LEU A 17 7.37 3.60 -9.68
CA LEU A 17 7.97 2.94 -8.53
C LEU A 17 6.91 2.28 -7.65
N GLU A 18 5.79 2.96 -7.45
CA GLU A 18 4.65 2.44 -6.69
C GLU A 18 4.04 1.20 -7.36
N ARG A 19 4.03 1.11 -8.70
CA ARG A 19 3.58 -0.11 -9.41
C ARG A 19 4.42 -1.33 -9.00
N GLU A 20 5.73 -1.17 -8.90
CA GLU A 20 6.63 -2.23 -8.43
C GLU A 20 6.32 -2.61 -6.97
N TYR A 21 6.17 -1.62 -6.09
CA TYR A 21 5.85 -1.87 -4.68
C TYR A 21 4.48 -2.52 -4.47
N ILE A 22 3.48 -2.27 -5.32
CA ILE A 22 2.19 -2.97 -5.29
C ILE A 22 2.35 -4.44 -5.69
N GLY A 23 3.15 -4.72 -6.72
CA GLY A 23 3.50 -6.09 -7.10
C GLY A 23 4.13 -6.85 -5.93
N GLN A 24 5.09 -6.21 -5.25
CA GLN A 24 5.73 -6.76 -4.05
C GLN A 24 4.77 -6.89 -2.86
N ALA A 25 3.85 -5.94 -2.70
CA ALA A 25 2.83 -5.96 -1.65
C ALA A 25 2.01 -7.25 -1.76
N VAL A 26 1.49 -7.53 -2.96
CA VAL A 26 0.69 -8.71 -3.26
C VAL A 26 1.52 -9.99 -3.14
N ALA A 27 2.75 -10.02 -3.66
CA ALA A 27 3.62 -11.21 -3.63
C ALA A 27 4.03 -11.65 -2.21
N ARG A 28 4.04 -10.71 -1.26
CA ARG A 28 4.38 -10.96 0.14
C ARG A 28 3.16 -11.30 1.01
N LEU A 29 1.95 -11.30 0.46
CA LEU A 29 0.79 -11.81 1.18
C LEU A 29 0.91 -13.32 1.33
N PRO A 30 0.66 -13.87 2.52
CA PRO A 30 0.83 -15.29 2.75
C PRO A 30 -0.37 -16.10 2.23
N GLY A 31 -0.13 -17.36 1.91
CA GLY A 31 -1.16 -18.30 1.44
C GLY A 31 -0.89 -18.80 0.02
N SER A 32 -1.81 -19.60 -0.50
CA SER A 32 -1.69 -20.18 -1.85
C SER A 32 -2.42 -19.39 -2.94
N LEU A 33 -2.90 -18.18 -2.60
CA LEU A 33 -3.68 -17.32 -3.48
C LEU A 33 -2.89 -16.92 -4.72
N ALA A 34 -3.45 -17.22 -5.89
CA ALA A 34 -2.93 -16.72 -7.15
C ALA A 34 -3.47 -15.31 -7.41
N TRP A 35 -2.60 -14.41 -7.86
CA TRP A 35 -2.98 -13.03 -8.15
C TRP A 35 -2.75 -12.67 -9.60
N GLN A 36 -3.71 -11.92 -10.16
CA GLN A 36 -3.55 -11.22 -11.43
C GLN A 36 -3.75 -9.73 -11.19
N ILE A 37 -2.70 -8.96 -11.42
CA ILE A 37 -2.73 -7.50 -11.29
C ILE A 37 -2.89 -6.89 -12.68
N THR A 38 -3.86 -6.00 -12.83
CA THR A 38 -4.06 -5.20 -14.04
C THR A 38 -3.98 -3.73 -13.66
N TYR A 39 -3.18 -2.96 -14.40
CA TYR A 39 -3.03 -1.53 -14.16
C TYR A 39 -3.81 -0.70 -15.17
N THR A 40 -4.03 0.57 -14.86
CA THR A 40 -4.40 1.57 -15.88
C THR A 40 -3.43 1.52 -17.05
N PRO A 41 -3.93 1.41 -18.29
CA PRO A 41 -3.08 1.43 -19.48
C PRO A 41 -2.25 2.70 -19.57
N ALA A 42 -0.97 2.55 -19.94
CA ALA A 42 -0.08 3.68 -20.13
C ALA A 42 -0.55 4.57 -21.33
N PRO A 43 -0.11 5.83 -21.41
CA PRO A 43 -0.39 6.66 -22.57
C PRO A 43 0.05 5.98 -23.87
N GLY A 44 -0.87 5.84 -24.83
CA GLY A 44 -0.61 5.17 -26.11
C GLY A 44 -0.92 3.67 -26.14
N GLU A 45 -1.18 3.04 -25.00
CA GLU A 45 -1.65 1.65 -24.97
C GLU A 45 -3.13 1.54 -25.37
N PRO A 46 -3.53 0.44 -26.03
CA PRO A 46 -4.93 0.19 -26.36
C PRO A 46 -5.81 0.25 -25.11
N ARG A 47 -6.74 1.20 -25.10
CA ARG A 47 -7.76 1.28 -24.04
C ARG A 47 -8.92 0.42 -24.47
N LEU A 48 -9.21 -0.62 -23.67
CA LEU A 48 -10.45 -1.37 -23.86
C LEU A 48 -11.63 -0.41 -23.61
N PRO A 49 -12.62 -0.37 -24.52
CA PRO A 49 -13.78 0.52 -24.39
C PRO A 49 -14.67 0.13 -23.21
N ASP A 50 -14.57 -1.12 -22.73
CA ASP A 50 -15.33 -1.66 -21.62
C ASP A 50 -14.38 -1.93 -20.43
N PRO A 51 -14.71 -1.49 -19.20
CA PRO A 51 -13.96 -1.80 -17.97
C PRO A 51 -14.08 -3.29 -17.56
N GLN A 52 -14.10 -4.24 -18.50
CA GLN A 52 -14.22 -5.67 -18.22
C GLN A 52 -13.19 -6.19 -17.20
N PRO A 53 -11.90 -5.77 -17.26
CA PRO A 53 -10.93 -6.18 -16.25
C PRO A 53 -11.33 -5.73 -14.84
N LEU A 54 -11.93 -4.55 -14.70
CA LEU A 54 -12.39 -4.00 -13.43
C LEU A 54 -13.64 -4.71 -12.91
N GLN A 55 -14.62 -5.02 -13.77
CA GLN A 55 -15.85 -5.71 -13.36
C GLN A 55 -15.54 -7.10 -12.78
N GLY A 56 -14.63 -7.83 -13.43
CA GLY A 56 -14.17 -9.15 -12.97
C GLY A 56 -13.15 -9.10 -11.83
N SER A 57 -12.71 -7.93 -11.38
CA SER A 57 -11.71 -7.82 -10.32
C SER A 57 -12.31 -8.02 -8.94
N ALA A 58 -11.64 -8.79 -8.09
CA ALA A 58 -11.99 -8.96 -6.68
C ALA A 58 -11.78 -7.65 -5.91
N PHE A 59 -10.72 -6.92 -6.25
CA PHE A 59 -10.30 -5.69 -5.59
C PHE A 59 -10.08 -4.56 -6.60
N TYR A 60 -10.34 -3.33 -6.17
CA TYR A 60 -10.04 -2.12 -6.91
C TYR A 60 -9.19 -1.18 -6.04
N LEU A 61 -7.98 -0.90 -6.51
CA LEU A 61 -7.04 0.04 -5.92
C LEU A 61 -7.05 1.32 -6.76
N ILE A 62 -7.04 2.48 -6.12
CA ILE A 62 -6.83 3.75 -6.81
C ILE A 62 -5.75 4.54 -6.08
N ILE A 63 -4.75 4.99 -6.83
CA ILE A 63 -3.59 5.68 -6.29
C ILE A 63 -3.43 7.01 -7.00
N LEU A 64 -3.53 8.09 -6.23
CA LEU A 64 -3.40 9.46 -6.72
C LEU A 64 -1.98 9.99 -6.47
N GLY A 65 -1.31 10.41 -7.54
CA GLY A 65 0.00 11.04 -7.51
C GLY A 65 -0.09 12.56 -7.61
N ARG A 66 0.78 13.16 -8.43
CA ARG A 66 0.80 14.61 -8.67
C ARG A 66 -0.41 15.08 -9.45
N ASP A 67 -0.84 14.30 -10.43
CA ASP A 67 -1.97 14.64 -11.30
C ASP A 67 -2.95 13.46 -11.42
N ILE A 68 -4.18 13.75 -11.81
CA ILE A 68 -5.10 12.70 -12.27
C ILE A 68 -4.86 12.41 -13.75
N THR A 69 -4.66 11.14 -14.07
CA THR A 69 -4.47 10.72 -15.46
C THR A 69 -5.73 10.06 -16.00
N ALA A 70 -6.14 10.38 -17.22
CA ALA A 70 -7.20 9.64 -17.88
C ALA A 70 -6.72 8.21 -18.20
N PRO A 71 -7.52 7.15 -17.97
CA PRO A 71 -8.95 7.15 -17.67
C PRO A 71 -9.35 6.96 -16.18
N MET A 72 -8.53 7.33 -15.19
CA MET A 72 -8.78 7.04 -13.76
C MET A 72 -10.18 7.46 -13.27
N GLY A 73 -10.70 8.62 -13.70
CA GLY A 73 -12.04 9.05 -13.33
C GLY A 73 -13.16 8.13 -13.86
N TRP A 74 -12.99 7.59 -15.07
CA TRP A 74 -13.92 6.61 -15.65
C TRP A 74 -13.83 5.25 -14.96
N GLU A 75 -12.62 4.82 -14.61
CA GLU A 75 -12.37 3.59 -13.86
C GLU A 75 -13.06 3.65 -12.49
N LEU A 76 -12.93 4.77 -11.77
CA LEU A 76 -13.60 4.95 -10.47
C LEU A 76 -15.13 4.89 -10.61
N LEU A 77 -15.69 5.57 -11.61
CA LEU A 77 -17.14 5.54 -11.85
C LEU A 77 -17.62 4.11 -12.15
N SER A 78 -16.84 3.37 -12.92
CA SER A 78 -17.15 1.98 -13.29
C SER A 78 -17.03 1.04 -12.08
N ALA A 79 -16.05 1.26 -11.20
CA ALA A 79 -15.89 0.50 -9.95
C ALA A 79 -17.10 0.69 -9.03
N ARG A 80 -17.55 1.95 -8.87
CA ARG A 80 -18.74 2.30 -8.09
C ARG A 80 -19.99 1.63 -8.64
N ARG A 81 -20.20 1.66 -9.96
CA ARG A 81 -21.34 0.98 -10.62
C ARG A 81 -21.31 -0.54 -10.42
N ALA A 82 -20.11 -1.12 -10.34
CA ALA A 82 -19.92 -2.54 -10.03
C ALA A 82 -20.00 -2.86 -8.52
N GLY A 83 -20.38 -1.91 -7.67
CA GLY A 83 -20.51 -2.09 -6.22
C GLY A 83 -19.18 -2.34 -5.50
N LYS A 84 -18.04 -2.00 -6.12
CA LYS A 84 -16.71 -2.16 -5.52
C LYS A 84 -16.48 -1.04 -4.51
N GLN A 85 -15.88 -1.37 -3.39
CA GLN A 85 -15.34 -0.40 -2.43
C GLN A 85 -13.87 -0.15 -2.79
N PRO A 86 -13.49 1.05 -3.28
CA PRO A 86 -12.12 1.35 -3.65
C PRO A 86 -11.21 1.40 -2.42
N LEU A 87 -10.04 0.79 -2.55
CA LEU A 87 -8.91 1.02 -1.65
C LEU A 87 -8.12 2.21 -2.20
N ALA A 88 -8.18 3.35 -1.50
CA ALA A 88 -7.75 4.64 -2.02
C ALA A 88 -6.50 5.15 -1.30
N PHE A 89 -5.43 5.40 -2.06
CA PHE A 89 -4.16 5.89 -1.53
C PHE A 89 -3.72 7.17 -2.26
N ALA A 90 -3.13 8.11 -1.54
CA ALA A 90 -2.72 9.38 -2.12
C ALA A 90 -1.30 9.74 -1.69
N LYS A 91 -0.39 9.94 -2.65
CA LYS A 91 0.99 10.31 -2.34
C LYS A 91 1.04 11.75 -1.84
N ASP A 92 1.76 12.02 -0.76
CA ASP A 92 1.97 13.38 -0.25
C ASP A 92 2.94 14.13 -1.15
N VAL A 93 2.38 14.81 -2.15
CA VAL A 93 3.09 15.64 -3.13
C VAL A 93 2.26 16.86 -3.46
N THR A 94 2.89 17.91 -3.97
CA THR A 94 2.18 19.06 -4.54
C THR A 94 1.34 18.62 -5.73
N ARG A 95 0.01 18.66 -5.60
CA ARG A 95 -0.95 18.23 -6.61
C ARG A 95 -1.33 19.34 -7.58
N THR A 96 -1.71 18.97 -8.79
CA THR A 96 -2.38 19.87 -9.73
C THR A 96 -3.79 20.24 -9.24
N LEU A 97 -4.37 21.30 -9.79
CA LEU A 97 -5.77 21.65 -9.52
C LEU A 97 -6.73 20.52 -9.92
N ALA A 98 -6.43 19.80 -11.01
CA ALA A 98 -7.24 18.67 -11.46
C ALA A 98 -7.21 17.50 -10.46
N ALA A 99 -6.04 17.16 -9.93
CA ALA A 99 -5.92 16.13 -8.89
C ALA A 99 -6.59 16.55 -7.58
N MET A 100 -6.48 17.82 -7.17
CA MET A 100 -7.16 18.33 -5.98
C MET A 100 -8.68 18.29 -6.12
N ASP A 101 -9.22 18.76 -7.26
CA ASP A 101 -10.66 18.70 -7.54
C ASP A 101 -11.14 17.24 -7.56
N PHE A 102 -10.41 16.35 -8.25
CA PHE A 102 -10.72 14.92 -8.26
C PHE A 102 -10.73 14.30 -6.86
N ALA A 103 -9.69 14.52 -6.05
CA ALA A 103 -9.60 13.98 -4.70
C ALA A 103 -10.77 14.43 -3.81
N SER A 104 -11.19 15.70 -3.96
CA SER A 104 -12.31 16.26 -3.21
C SER A 104 -13.66 15.69 -3.64
N ARG A 105 -13.87 15.49 -4.95
CA ARG A 105 -15.14 15.02 -5.54
C ARG A 105 -15.27 13.50 -5.56
N SER A 106 -14.18 12.77 -5.40
CA SER A 106 -14.19 11.31 -5.43
C SER A 106 -14.84 10.69 -4.19
N GLU A 107 -15.05 11.46 -3.12
CA GLU A 107 -15.63 11.00 -1.84
C GLU A 107 -14.99 9.70 -1.32
N LEU A 108 -13.69 9.52 -1.60
CA LEU A 108 -12.93 8.37 -1.14
C LEU A 108 -12.28 8.69 0.21
N ALA A 109 -12.19 7.69 1.07
CA ALA A 109 -11.35 7.75 2.26
C ALA A 109 -9.89 7.53 1.83
N TRP A 110 -9.23 8.61 1.39
CA TRP A 110 -7.83 8.57 0.98
C TRP A 110 -6.93 8.29 2.17
N THR A 111 -6.07 7.27 2.04
CA THR A 111 -4.96 7.03 2.95
C THR A 111 -3.70 7.66 2.36
N GLU A 112 -3.14 8.65 3.06
CA GLU A 112 -1.94 9.35 2.59
C GLU A 112 -0.67 8.53 2.88
N TYR A 113 0.35 8.69 2.03
CA TYR A 113 1.67 8.09 2.19
C TYR A 113 2.74 9.00 1.56
N GLN A 114 3.96 8.96 2.07
CA GLN A 114 5.07 9.78 1.55
C GLN A 114 5.96 8.98 0.60
N GLU A 115 6.32 7.76 1.01
CA GLU A 115 7.31 6.93 0.31
C GLU A 115 6.69 5.68 -0.31
N ALA A 116 7.25 5.23 -1.44
CA ALA A 116 6.73 4.05 -2.13
C ALA A 116 6.82 2.76 -1.29
N GLY A 117 7.82 2.68 -0.39
CA GLY A 117 7.94 1.59 0.57
C GLY A 117 6.81 1.56 1.61
N GLU A 118 6.32 2.72 2.04
CA GLU A 118 5.17 2.84 2.94
C GLU A 118 3.90 2.32 2.27
N LEU A 119 3.70 2.67 0.98
CA LEU A 119 2.57 2.19 0.20
C LEU A 119 2.49 0.66 0.17
N LEU A 120 3.63 -0.05 0.12
CA LEU A 120 3.64 -1.50 0.18
C LEU A 120 2.97 -2.03 1.45
N HIS A 121 3.31 -1.45 2.60
CA HIS A 121 2.74 -1.84 3.89
C HIS A 121 1.25 -1.54 3.96
N LEU A 122 0.85 -0.34 3.52
CA LEU A 122 -0.55 0.08 3.49
C LEU A 122 -1.41 -0.79 2.58
N VAL A 123 -0.92 -1.12 1.38
CA VAL A 123 -1.62 -2.01 0.43
C VAL A 123 -1.72 -3.43 0.99
N GLN A 124 -0.66 -3.95 1.60
CA GLN A 124 -0.68 -5.26 2.26
C GLN A 124 -1.73 -5.32 3.36
N GLU A 125 -1.74 -4.33 4.25
CA GLU A 125 -2.69 -4.28 5.35
C GLU A 125 -4.13 -4.20 4.83
N ALA A 126 -4.38 -3.32 3.86
CA ALA A 126 -5.72 -3.14 3.28
C ALA A 126 -6.25 -4.41 2.61
N LEU A 127 -5.41 -5.10 1.82
CA LEU A 127 -5.78 -6.36 1.18
C LEU A 127 -5.98 -7.48 2.21
N ALA A 128 -5.05 -7.64 3.16
CA ALA A 128 -5.17 -8.65 4.22
C ALA A 128 -6.43 -8.44 5.06
N LYS A 129 -6.73 -7.18 5.42
CA LYS A 129 -7.96 -6.81 6.13
C LYS A 129 -9.20 -7.19 5.36
N ALA A 130 -9.26 -6.90 4.07
CA ALA A 130 -10.41 -7.23 3.23
C ALA A 130 -10.59 -8.75 3.07
N LEU A 131 -9.50 -9.50 2.86
CA LEU A 131 -9.50 -10.96 2.78
C LEU A 131 -9.99 -11.62 4.07
N VAL A 132 -9.51 -11.15 5.22
CA VAL A 132 -9.86 -11.68 6.55
C VAL A 132 -11.32 -11.36 6.91
N ALA A 133 -11.86 -10.24 6.43
CA ALA A 133 -13.24 -9.84 6.70
C ALA A 133 -14.29 -10.71 5.99
N GLU A 134 -14.00 -11.18 4.78
CA GLU A 134 -14.93 -11.97 3.96
C GLU A 134 -14.28 -13.27 3.42
N PRO A 135 -13.79 -14.19 4.26
CA PRO A 135 -13.00 -15.34 3.80
C PRO A 135 -13.75 -16.26 2.83
N ALA A 136 -15.04 -16.48 3.08
CA ALA A 136 -15.89 -17.30 2.22
C ALA A 136 -16.05 -16.72 0.81
N ARG A 137 -16.05 -15.37 0.68
CA ARG A 137 -16.16 -14.69 -0.63
C ARG A 137 -14.94 -14.92 -1.50
N TYR A 138 -13.77 -15.10 -0.89
CA TYR A 138 -12.49 -15.26 -1.58
C TYR A 138 -12.00 -16.71 -1.58
N GLY A 139 -12.85 -17.67 -1.20
CA GLY A 139 -12.50 -19.09 -1.20
C GLY A 139 -11.43 -19.48 -0.18
N LEU A 140 -11.21 -18.68 0.86
CA LEU A 140 -10.15 -18.91 1.84
C LEU A 140 -10.48 -20.10 2.75
N GLY A 141 -9.57 -21.07 2.81
CA GLY A 141 -9.62 -22.12 3.81
C GLY A 141 -9.26 -21.59 5.22
N MET A 142 -9.61 -22.35 6.26
CA MET A 142 -9.33 -21.97 7.65
C MET A 142 -7.84 -21.70 7.91
N ALA A 143 -6.95 -22.54 7.36
CA ALA A 143 -5.50 -22.39 7.53
C ALA A 143 -4.98 -21.09 6.87
N GLU A 144 -5.48 -20.74 5.69
CA GLU A 144 -5.11 -19.50 4.99
C GLU A 144 -5.64 -18.27 5.72
N TRP A 145 -6.89 -18.34 6.19
CA TRP A 145 -7.49 -17.27 6.99
C TRP A 145 -6.70 -17.02 8.29
N GLN A 146 -6.26 -18.08 8.99
CA GLN A 146 -5.43 -17.95 10.19
C GLN A 146 -4.08 -17.28 9.88
N LEU A 147 -3.44 -17.68 8.79
CA LEU A 147 -2.16 -17.14 8.37
C LEU A 147 -2.27 -15.65 7.97
N LEU A 148 -3.31 -15.29 7.21
CA LEU A 148 -3.62 -13.90 6.86
C LEU A 148 -3.99 -13.06 8.08
N SER A 149 -4.76 -13.63 9.02
CA SER A 149 -5.14 -12.93 10.26
C SER A 149 -3.90 -12.64 11.11
N LYS A 150 -3.00 -13.61 11.28
CA LYS A 150 -1.73 -13.40 11.99
C LYS A 150 -0.90 -12.31 11.30
N ARG A 151 -0.78 -12.38 9.98
CA ARG A 151 -0.03 -11.39 9.19
C ARG A 151 -0.62 -9.98 9.33
N LEU A 152 -1.94 -9.86 9.33
CA LEU A 152 -2.63 -8.59 9.54
C LEU A 152 -2.30 -7.97 10.90
N GLU A 153 -2.24 -8.78 11.95
CA GLU A 153 -1.85 -8.29 13.28
C GLU A 153 -0.38 -7.86 13.34
N GLU A 154 0.53 -8.59 12.68
CA GLU A 154 1.94 -8.20 12.55
C GLU A 154 2.09 -6.86 11.80
N LEU A 155 1.32 -6.65 10.73
CA LEU A 155 1.33 -5.41 9.95
C LEU A 155 0.85 -4.22 10.77
N LYS A 156 -0.27 -4.36 11.48
CA LYS A 156 -0.78 -3.31 12.39
C LYS A 156 0.21 -2.98 13.50
N ALA A 157 0.88 -3.99 14.06
CA ALA A 157 1.88 -3.78 15.09
C ALA A 157 3.09 -3.00 14.55
N ALA A 158 3.57 -3.31 13.34
CA ALA A 158 4.67 -2.59 12.70
C ALA A 158 4.33 -1.12 12.42
N GLY A 159 3.15 -0.86 11.81
CA GLY A 159 2.71 0.51 11.51
C GLY A 159 2.54 1.38 12.77
N ASN A 160 2.08 0.79 13.88
CA ASN A 160 2.01 1.49 15.16
C ASN A 160 3.39 1.86 15.74
N HIS A 161 4.42 1.03 15.53
CA HIS A 161 5.78 1.33 15.97
C HIS A 161 6.42 2.45 15.15
N GLU A 162 6.23 2.45 13.83
CA GLU A 162 6.71 3.53 12.95
C GLU A 162 6.02 4.86 13.27
N ALA A 163 4.68 4.86 13.43
CA ALA A 163 3.93 6.04 13.83
C ALA A 163 4.26 6.54 15.25
N ALA A 164 4.76 5.68 16.14
CA ALA A 164 5.23 6.08 17.48
C ALA A 164 6.65 6.66 17.45
N ALA A 165 7.52 6.13 16.58
CA ALA A 165 8.87 6.65 16.37
C ALA A 165 8.84 8.05 15.74
N ASP A 166 7.96 8.27 14.75
CA ASP A 166 7.84 9.55 14.04
C ASP A 166 7.25 10.67 14.93
N ARG A 167 6.34 10.32 15.86
CA ARG A 167 5.81 11.25 16.88
C ARG A 167 6.82 11.70 17.93
N SER A 168 8.02 11.10 17.96
CA SER A 168 9.12 11.51 18.84
C SER A 168 10.20 12.34 18.13
N GLY A 169 10.07 12.56 16.81
CA GLY A 169 11.10 13.16 15.96
C GLY A 169 10.80 14.58 15.50
N GLY A 170 10.82 15.54 16.42
CA GLY A 170 10.96 16.94 16.05
C GLY A 170 12.34 17.21 15.43
N ALA A 171 12.33 17.73 14.20
CA ALA A 171 13.45 18.29 13.43
C ALA A 171 14.37 17.32 12.65
N GLY A 172 14.18 17.33 11.33
CA GLY A 172 15.23 17.64 10.35
C GLY A 172 16.46 16.73 10.26
N LYS A 173 16.49 15.95 9.18
CA LYS A 173 17.68 15.36 8.54
C LYS A 173 18.42 14.26 9.32
N GLY A 174 18.11 13.02 8.93
CA GLY A 174 19.05 11.90 8.88
C GLY A 174 19.44 11.29 10.22
N ALA A 175 19.00 10.06 10.48
CA ALA A 175 19.51 9.25 11.58
C ALA A 175 19.98 7.89 11.07
N VAL A 176 21.25 7.60 11.34
CA VAL A 176 21.88 6.29 11.19
C VAL A 176 21.43 5.43 12.37
N ILE A 177 20.88 4.25 12.11
CA ILE A 177 20.51 3.29 13.15
C ILE A 177 21.72 2.38 13.43
N LEU A 178 22.26 2.46 14.66
CA LEU A 178 23.19 1.46 15.21
C LEU A 178 22.40 0.44 16.02
N SER A 179 22.61 -0.84 15.73
CA SER A 179 22.04 -1.95 16.50
C SER A 179 22.62 -2.03 17.92
N PRO A 180 21.82 -2.38 18.94
CA PRO A 180 22.30 -2.52 20.30
C PRO A 180 23.00 -3.87 20.49
N ASP A 181 24.29 -3.94 20.18
CA ASP A 181 25.12 -5.07 20.65
C ASP A 181 26.62 -4.76 20.86
N GLN A 182 26.97 -3.49 21.14
CA GLN A 182 28.35 -3.11 21.51
C GLN A 182 28.46 -2.23 22.75
N ALA A 183 27.47 -2.27 23.65
CA ALA A 183 27.55 -1.57 24.95
C ALA A 183 28.10 -2.44 26.10
N ALA A 184 28.75 -3.56 25.79
CA ALA A 184 29.33 -4.46 26.80
C ALA A 184 30.72 -4.96 26.39
N SER A 185 31.72 -4.07 26.32
CA SER A 185 33.11 -4.39 26.65
C SER A 185 34.03 -3.18 26.47
N SER A 186 34.25 -2.43 27.55
CA SER A 186 35.59 -1.99 27.96
C SER A 186 35.49 -1.22 29.28
N GLY A 187 35.49 -1.97 30.38
CA GLY A 187 36.03 -1.47 31.63
C GLY A 187 37.53 -1.27 31.48
N GLY A 188 38.05 -0.17 32.04
CA GLY A 188 39.48 0.11 32.06
C GLY A 188 39.76 1.52 32.53
N GLY A 189 39.62 1.76 33.83
CA GLY A 189 40.10 3.01 34.43
C GLY A 189 41.62 3.04 34.54
N VAL A 190 42.22 4.22 34.40
CA VAL A 190 43.45 4.63 35.10
C VAL A 190 43.36 6.13 35.42
N LEU A 191 43.46 6.44 36.72
CA LEU A 191 43.82 7.74 37.28
C LEU A 191 45.34 7.89 37.28
N VAL A 192 45.90 8.97 36.71
CA VAL A 192 47.08 9.76 37.17
C VAL A 192 47.10 11.03 36.30
N GLY A 193 47.29 12.27 36.73
CA GLY A 193 47.62 12.89 38.01
C GLY A 193 47.89 14.39 37.72
N LYS A 194 47.58 15.28 38.67
CA LYS A 194 47.84 16.72 38.60
C LYS A 194 49.35 17.02 38.61
N ARG A 195 49.81 17.92 37.74
CA ARG A 195 50.23 19.30 38.07
C ARG A 195 50.64 20.05 36.82
#